data_AF-W2SC01-F1
#
_entry.id   AF-W2SC01-F1
#
_cell.length_a   1.000
_cell.length_b   1.000
_cell.length_c   1.000
_cell.angle_alpha   90.00
_cell.angle_beta   90.00
_cell.angle_gamma   90.00
#
_symmetry.space_group_name_H-M   'P 1'
#
loop_
_entity.id
_entity.type
_entity.pdbx_description
1 polymer ?
#
loop_
_entity_poly.entity_id
_entity_poly.type
_entity_poly.pdbx_seq_one_letter_code
_entity_poly.pdbx_strand_id
1 'polypeptide(L)'
;MRWETKVIGVRPQPSTRRETSLGTGQTDTAGATMQVQLASGETLRADIVIAADGARSTIRRHYNASASAGGLDYAGVAIVSGVSQFPSPEDVPQRIRACWGLVISGTGTGLFVSPVDNTSALWSLSYYTEERVEDRRWPMSNDVLEKLMAKAKELASSFDGTVNELVDKTNLATLMQLSAMDRPAFAHHVQRDGNVVWLGDANHAVSPFAGNGANLALNDGWDFAEALLTTSTGFEGAVKSYDKDAMPRAQQTRKMSRWVIDFAHATGWKLWVYLFLLRVMSWVFLRGNRKVQTQKERAD
;
A
#
# COMPACT_ATOMS: atom_id res chain seq x y z
N MET A 1 19.60 -8.96 9.94
CA MET A 1 18.58 -7.89 10.05
C MET A 1 18.23 -7.69 11.50
N ARG A 2 18.21 -6.44 12.00
CA ARG A 2 17.81 -6.11 13.38
C ARG A 2 16.42 -5.45 13.32
N TRP A 3 15.38 -6.26 13.45
CA TRP A 3 13.99 -5.86 13.15
C TRP A 3 13.37 -4.87 14.15
N GLU A 4 13.90 -4.76 15.37
CA GLU A 4 13.30 -3.95 16.44
C GLU A 4 14.08 -2.66 16.74
N THR A 5 15.13 -2.36 15.99
CA THR A 5 15.98 -1.20 16.28
C THR A 5 15.48 0.04 15.56
N LYS A 6 14.88 0.97 16.31
CA LYS A 6 14.38 2.24 15.78
C LYS A 6 15.54 3.17 15.39
N VAL A 7 15.47 3.74 14.18
CA VAL A 7 16.38 4.80 13.73
C VAL A 7 15.91 6.14 14.28
N ILE A 8 16.79 6.88 14.95
CA ILE A 8 16.51 8.18 15.58
C ILE A 8 17.24 9.35 14.93
N GLY A 9 18.12 9.06 13.96
CA GLY A 9 18.83 10.09 13.20
C GLY A 9 19.55 9.48 12.01
N VAL A 10 19.52 10.20 10.90
CA VAL A 10 20.33 9.89 9.72
C VAL A 10 20.92 11.21 9.24
N ARG A 11 22.24 11.27 9.01
CA ARG A 11 22.93 12.49 8.57
C ARG A 11 24.17 12.16 7.74
N PRO A 12 24.54 13.01 6.76
CA PRO A 12 25.85 12.91 6.12
C PRO A 12 26.95 13.06 7.18
N GLN A 13 28.07 12.34 7.04
CA GLN A 13 29.27 12.71 7.79
C GLN A 13 29.72 14.11 7.38
N PRO A 14 30.04 15.00 8.33
CA PRO A 14 30.88 16.14 8.01
C PRO A 14 32.22 15.58 7.52
N SER A 15 32.63 15.97 6.31
CA SER A 15 33.95 15.62 5.81
C SER A 15 34.98 16.23 6.75
N THR A 16 35.60 15.43 7.60
CA THR A 16 36.82 15.86 8.28
C THR A 16 37.92 15.89 7.22
N ARG A 17 38.05 17.02 6.52
CA ARG A 17 39.24 17.34 5.75
C ARG A 17 40.39 17.51 6.75
N ARG A 18 41.03 16.41 7.15
CA ARG A 18 42.40 16.50 7.67
C ARG A 18 43.30 16.68 6.46
N GLU A 19 43.74 17.91 6.24
CA GLU A 19 44.98 18.16 5.50
C GLU A 19 46.12 17.55 6.33
N THR A 20 46.37 16.26 6.16
CA THR A 20 47.62 15.64 6.59
C THR A 20 48.59 15.75 5.44
N SER A 21 49.50 16.71 5.55
CA SER A 21 50.70 16.79 4.74
C SER A 21 51.62 15.59 5.03
N LEU A 22 52.13 15.02 3.94
CA LEU A 22 53.30 14.14 3.82
C LEU A 22 53.18 12.67 4.26
N GLY A 23 53.42 11.78 3.29
CA GLY A 23 53.96 10.44 3.52
C GLY A 23 53.13 9.29 2.97
N THR A 24 53.48 8.86 1.75
CA THR A 24 53.26 7.50 1.22
C THR A 24 51.82 6.95 1.18
N GLY A 25 51.19 7.10 0.00
CA GLY A 25 50.60 5.97 -0.72
C GLY A 25 49.44 5.22 -0.07
N GLN A 26 48.36 5.92 0.28
CA GLN A 26 46.98 5.40 0.20
C GLN A 26 46.00 6.57 0.40
N THR A 27 45.63 7.21 -0.71
CA THR A 27 44.40 8.01 -0.77
C THR A 27 43.39 7.17 -1.53
N ASP A 28 42.47 6.50 -0.83
CA ASP A 28 41.05 6.57 -1.20
C ASP A 28 40.14 5.89 -0.17
N THR A 29 38.99 6.53 0.10
CA THR A 29 37.75 6.11 0.81
C THR A 29 37.07 7.29 1.52
N ALA A 30 37.20 8.51 1.01
CA ALA A 30 36.36 9.62 1.46
C ALA A 30 35.07 9.71 0.62
N GLY A 31 34.40 8.57 0.41
CA GLY A 31 33.02 8.53 -0.05
C GLY A 31 32.11 9.06 1.05
N ALA A 32 31.03 9.77 0.70
CA ALA A 32 30.11 10.34 1.67
C ALA A 32 29.50 9.23 2.55
N THR A 33 30.07 9.01 3.73
CA THR A 33 29.56 7.99 4.66
C THR A 33 28.38 8.59 5.44
N MET A 34 27.23 7.93 5.32
CA MET A 34 26.05 8.24 6.11
C MET A 34 26.25 7.72 7.53
N GLN A 35 25.85 8.51 8.53
CA GLN A 35 25.70 8.03 9.90
C GLN A 35 24.24 7.75 10.21
N VAL A 36 23.96 6.57 10.74
CA VAL A 36 22.63 6.16 11.20
C VAL A 36 22.68 5.95 12.71
N GLN A 37 21.95 6.78 13.45
CA GLN A 37 21.82 6.69 14.90
C GLN A 37 20.63 5.80 15.25
N LEU A 38 20.89 4.80 16.08
CA LEU A 38 19.90 3.86 16.58
C LEU A 38 19.41 4.29 17.96
N ALA A 39 18.18 3.92 18.31
CA ALA A 39 17.60 4.17 19.63
C ALA A 39 18.39 3.49 20.77
N SER A 40 19.20 2.48 20.46
CA SER A 40 20.13 1.85 21.40
C SER A 40 21.34 2.75 21.77
N GLY A 41 21.54 3.88 21.08
CA GLY A 41 22.71 4.73 21.20
C GLY A 41 23.85 4.35 20.24
N GLU A 42 23.76 3.22 19.56
CA GLU A 42 24.73 2.80 18.54
C GLU A 42 24.66 3.70 17.30
N THR A 43 25.81 3.96 16.69
CA THR A 43 25.92 4.68 15.42
C THR A 43 26.51 3.78 14.36
N LEU A 44 25.74 3.50 13.32
CA LEU A 44 26.18 2.76 12.14
C LEU A 44 26.73 3.72 11.09
N ARG A 45 27.63 3.20 10.24
CA ARG A 45 28.14 3.89 9.05
C ARG A 45 27.76 3.08 7.82
N ALA A 46 27.32 3.76 6.77
CA ALA A 46 26.96 3.14 5.50
C ALA A 46 27.25 4.09 4.34
N ASP A 47 27.57 3.55 3.17
CA ASP A 47 27.73 4.36 1.96
C ASP A 47 26.38 4.82 1.41
N ILE A 48 25.36 3.96 1.55
CA ILE A 48 23.98 4.20 1.12
C ILE A 48 23.02 3.82 2.24
N VAL A 49 21.99 4.64 2.44
CA VAL A 49 20.86 4.34 3.34
C VAL A 49 19.58 4.19 2.53
N ILE A 50 19.01 2.98 2.57
CA ILE A 50 17.69 2.70 1.98
C ILE A 50 16.64 2.82 3.09
N ALA A 51 15.79 3.84 3.00
CA ALA A 51 14.68 4.07 3.90
C ALA A 51 13.43 3.31 3.42
N ALA A 52 13.23 2.12 4.00
CA ALA A 52 12.07 1.26 3.77
C ALA A 52 11.28 1.01 5.08
N ASP A 53 11.21 2.02 5.95
CA ASP A 53 10.62 1.99 7.29
C ASP A 53 9.10 2.28 7.32
N GLY A 54 8.43 2.07 6.18
CA GLY A 54 6.98 2.09 6.05
C GLY A 54 6.32 3.47 6.06
N ALA A 55 4.99 3.47 6.05
CA ALA A 55 4.16 4.68 5.89
C ALA A 55 4.43 5.77 6.94
N ARG A 56 4.81 5.36 8.16
CA ARG A 56 5.16 6.23 9.30
C ARG A 56 6.66 6.47 9.46
N SER A 57 7.42 6.38 8.36
CA SER A 57 8.87 6.54 8.27
C SER A 57 9.44 7.61 9.23
N THR A 58 10.32 7.18 10.13
CA THR A 58 11.10 8.07 11.00
C THR A 58 12.16 8.79 10.19
N ILE A 59 12.80 8.09 9.25
CA ILE A 59 13.88 8.66 8.42
C ILE A 59 13.34 9.84 7.60
N ARG A 60 12.15 9.68 6.99
CA ARG A 60 11.49 10.75 6.24
C ARG A 60 11.21 11.97 7.11
N ARG A 61 10.77 11.78 8.36
CA ARG A 61 10.50 12.89 9.29
C ARG A 61 11.76 13.66 9.68
N HIS A 62 12.89 12.98 9.83
CA HIS A 62 14.16 13.63 10.19
C HIS A 62 14.73 14.49 9.06
N TYR A 63 14.61 14.06 7.81
CA TYR A 63 15.13 14.79 6.66
C TYR A 63 14.24 15.94 6.21
N ASN A 64 12.94 15.84 6.48
CA ASN A 64 11.96 16.72 5.89
C ASN A 64 11.23 17.53 6.96
N ALA A 65 11.98 18.27 7.79
CA ALA A 65 11.45 19.11 8.86
C ALA A 65 10.47 20.21 8.36
N SER A 66 10.60 20.64 7.10
CA SER A 66 9.64 21.53 6.42
C SER A 66 8.41 20.78 5.88
N ALA A 67 8.54 19.48 5.54
CA ALA A 67 7.41 18.61 5.20
C ALA A 67 6.73 17.98 6.42
N SER A 68 6.89 18.58 7.60
CA SER A 68 5.97 18.39 8.74
C SER A 68 4.51 18.71 8.37
N ALA A 69 4.25 19.30 7.20
CA ALA A 69 2.94 19.45 6.55
C ALA A 69 2.46 18.22 5.73
N GLY A 70 3.30 17.20 5.48
CA GLY A 70 3.02 16.07 4.58
C GLY A 70 2.95 14.73 5.31
N GLY A 71 2.00 14.60 6.24
CA GLY A 71 1.62 13.33 6.85
C GLY A 71 0.96 12.37 5.86
N LEU A 72 0.38 11.29 6.36
CA LEU A 72 -0.55 10.51 5.52
C LEU A 72 -1.83 11.32 5.33
N ASP A 73 -2.29 11.39 4.09
CA ASP A 73 -3.56 11.96 3.68
C ASP A 73 -4.67 10.97 3.99
N TYR A 74 -5.73 11.45 4.62
CA TYR A 74 -6.92 10.62 4.82
C TYR A 74 -7.73 10.59 3.53
N ALA A 75 -8.06 9.39 3.05
CA ALA A 75 -8.81 9.19 1.82
C ALA A 75 -10.34 9.23 2.03
N GLY A 76 -10.81 9.59 3.23
CA GLY A 76 -12.23 9.77 3.55
C GLY A 76 -12.98 8.49 3.92
N VAL A 77 -12.31 7.34 4.00
CA VAL A 77 -12.94 6.04 4.21
C VAL A 77 -12.39 5.32 5.43
N ALA A 78 -13.28 4.76 6.24
CA ALA A 78 -12.96 3.80 7.28
C ALA A 78 -13.27 2.37 6.80
N ILE A 79 -12.51 1.41 7.32
CA ILE A 79 -12.62 -0.01 6.99
C ILE A 79 -12.75 -0.80 8.29
N VAL A 80 -13.69 -1.73 8.34
CA VAL A 80 -13.75 -2.82 9.32
C VAL A 80 -13.52 -4.11 8.56
N SER A 81 -12.61 -4.95 9.04
CA SER A 81 -12.23 -6.17 8.33
C SER A 81 -11.95 -7.31 9.31
N GLY A 82 -12.19 -8.53 8.85
CA GLY A 82 -11.90 -9.74 9.59
C GLY A 82 -11.83 -10.94 8.64
N VAL A 83 -11.39 -12.07 9.20
CA VAL A 83 -11.37 -13.35 8.50
C VAL A 83 -12.41 -14.26 9.14
N SER A 84 -13.37 -14.69 8.34
CA SER A 84 -14.32 -15.73 8.69
C SER A 84 -13.63 -17.09 8.71
N GLN A 85 -13.97 -17.93 9.68
CA GLN A 85 -13.46 -19.30 9.78
C GLN A 85 -14.62 -20.30 9.82
N PHE A 86 -14.52 -21.31 8.96
CA PHE A 86 -15.53 -22.33 8.76
C PHE A 86 -14.98 -23.71 9.19
N PRO A 87 -15.83 -24.61 9.73
CA PRO A 87 -15.40 -25.95 10.13
C PRO A 87 -14.88 -26.80 8.96
N SER A 88 -15.47 -26.64 7.78
CA SER A 88 -15.13 -27.41 6.59
C SER A 88 -15.27 -26.60 5.29
N PRO A 89 -14.66 -27.02 4.17
CA PRO A 89 -14.75 -26.31 2.90
C PRO A 89 -16.15 -26.23 2.30
N GLU A 90 -17.04 -27.16 2.64
CA GLU A 90 -18.45 -27.19 2.24
C GLU A 90 -19.31 -26.18 3.00
N ASP A 91 -18.86 -25.74 4.17
CA ASP A 91 -19.52 -24.67 4.95
C ASP A 91 -19.20 -23.27 4.40
N VAL A 92 -18.17 -23.12 3.57
CA VAL A 92 -17.84 -21.82 2.95
C VAL A 92 -18.89 -21.49 1.89
N PRO A 93 -19.57 -20.33 1.96
CA PRO A 93 -20.62 -19.99 1.01
C PRO A 93 -20.15 -20.09 -0.45
N GLN A 94 -20.89 -20.83 -1.27
CA GLN A 94 -20.51 -21.13 -2.66
C GLN A 94 -20.20 -19.87 -3.48
N ARG A 95 -20.94 -18.77 -3.23
CA ARG A 95 -20.70 -17.48 -3.91
C ARG A 95 -19.29 -16.97 -3.70
N ILE A 96 -18.76 -17.07 -2.48
CA ILE A 96 -17.40 -16.59 -2.16
C ILE A 96 -16.33 -17.42 -2.86
N ARG A 97 -16.58 -18.73 -3.03
CA ARG A 97 -15.69 -19.62 -3.78
C ARG A 97 -15.71 -19.36 -5.29
N ALA A 98 -16.88 -19.00 -5.83
CA ALA A 98 -17.08 -18.82 -7.27
C ALA A 98 -16.79 -17.40 -7.76
N CYS A 99 -17.08 -16.39 -6.94
CA CYS A 99 -16.96 -14.98 -7.27
C CYS A 99 -16.49 -14.20 -6.05
N TRP A 100 -15.28 -13.63 -6.15
CA TRP A 100 -14.66 -12.83 -5.11
C TRP A 100 -14.09 -11.55 -5.72
N GLY A 101 -13.81 -10.57 -4.86
CA GLY A 101 -13.35 -9.24 -5.24
C GLY A 101 -14.21 -8.13 -4.64
N LEU A 102 -14.22 -6.99 -5.32
CA LEU A 102 -14.97 -5.82 -4.91
C LEU A 102 -16.46 -5.96 -5.25
N VAL A 103 -17.32 -5.67 -4.29
CA VAL A 103 -18.79 -5.69 -4.39
C VAL A 103 -19.32 -4.32 -3.97
N ILE A 104 -20.21 -3.76 -4.80
CA ILE A 104 -20.83 -2.46 -4.58
C ILE A 104 -22.24 -2.68 -4.05
N SER A 105 -22.58 -2.12 -2.89
CA SER A 105 -23.94 -2.20 -2.35
C SER A 105 -24.92 -1.25 -3.04
N GLY A 106 -24.43 -0.12 -3.55
CA GLY A 106 -25.23 1.01 -4.01
C GLY A 106 -25.83 1.87 -2.90
N THR A 107 -25.55 1.55 -1.64
CA THR A 107 -25.94 2.31 -0.44
C THR A 107 -24.82 3.16 0.13
N GLY A 108 -23.63 3.13 -0.49
CA GLY A 108 -22.44 3.82 -0.01
C GLY A 108 -21.54 2.96 0.89
N THR A 109 -21.80 1.65 0.96
CA THR A 109 -20.93 0.68 1.63
C THR A 109 -20.20 -0.15 0.57
N GLY A 110 -18.88 -0.19 0.65
CA GLY A 110 -18.04 -1.08 -0.16
C GLY A 110 -17.81 -2.40 0.58
N LEU A 111 -17.74 -3.49 -0.18
CA LEU A 111 -17.29 -4.79 0.33
C LEU A 111 -16.15 -5.30 -0.54
N PHE A 112 -15.06 -5.73 0.07
CA PHE A 112 -14.11 -6.62 -0.57
C PHE A 112 -14.17 -7.98 0.12
N VAL A 113 -14.25 -9.04 -0.66
CA VAL A 113 -14.27 -10.41 -0.15
C VAL A 113 -13.30 -11.28 -0.95
N SER A 114 -12.57 -12.16 -0.28
CA SER A 114 -11.66 -13.11 -0.93
C SER A 114 -11.51 -14.37 -0.09
N PRO A 115 -11.46 -15.57 -0.69
CA PRO A 115 -10.96 -16.74 0.03
C PRO A 115 -9.53 -16.49 0.49
N VAL A 116 -9.20 -16.97 1.68
CA VAL A 116 -7.83 -16.99 2.23
C VAL A 116 -7.25 -18.40 2.09
N ASP A 117 -8.05 -19.40 2.43
CA ASP A 117 -7.81 -20.81 2.18
C ASP A 117 -9.15 -21.54 1.89
N ASN A 118 -9.17 -22.87 1.96
CA ASN A 118 -10.37 -23.67 1.67
C ASN A 118 -11.48 -23.53 2.73
N THR A 119 -11.17 -23.00 3.92
CA THR A 119 -12.02 -22.94 5.11
C THR A 119 -12.12 -21.54 5.70
N SER A 120 -11.55 -20.53 5.04
CA SER A 120 -11.54 -19.16 5.55
C SER A 120 -11.67 -18.12 4.44
N ALA A 121 -12.30 -17.00 4.78
CA ALA A 121 -12.56 -15.91 3.85
C ALA A 121 -12.32 -14.56 4.52
N LEU A 122 -11.53 -13.71 3.88
CA LEU A 122 -11.37 -12.31 4.24
C LEU A 122 -12.61 -11.53 3.80
N TRP A 123 -13.16 -10.72 4.70
CA TRP A 123 -14.12 -9.68 4.36
C TRP A 123 -13.59 -8.32 4.84
N SER A 124 -13.87 -7.28 4.06
CA SER A 124 -13.55 -5.89 4.39
C SER A 124 -14.72 -5.01 3.99
N LEU A 125 -15.38 -4.44 4.99
CA LEU A 125 -16.49 -3.51 4.80
C LEU A 125 -15.98 -2.08 4.97
N SER A 126 -16.33 -1.21 4.05
CA SER A 126 -15.84 0.17 4.03
C SER A 126 -16.96 1.18 3.84
N TYR A 127 -16.80 2.35 4.46
CA TYR A 127 -17.77 3.43 4.43
C TYR A 127 -17.09 4.80 4.53
N TYR A 128 -17.74 5.81 3.95
CA TYR A 128 -17.28 7.20 4.09
C TYR A 128 -17.51 7.72 5.50
N THR A 129 -16.52 8.44 6.02
CA THR A 129 -16.63 9.18 7.28
C THR A 129 -15.69 10.38 7.26
N GLU A 130 -16.12 11.50 7.85
CA GLU A 130 -15.40 12.78 7.82
C GLU A 130 -14.08 12.72 8.59
N GLU A 131 -14.07 12.01 9.71
CA GLU A 131 -12.93 11.91 10.61
C GLU A 131 -12.26 10.54 10.52
N ARG A 132 -10.98 10.51 10.88
CA ARG A 132 -10.25 9.24 10.96
C ARG A 132 -10.81 8.43 12.12
N VAL A 133 -10.91 7.14 11.88
CA VAL A 133 -11.13 6.18 12.97
C VAL A 133 -9.80 5.82 13.60
N GLU A 134 -9.82 5.45 14.86
CA GLU A 134 -8.63 4.91 15.51
C GLU A 134 -8.26 3.58 14.86
N ASP A 135 -6.98 3.41 14.52
CA ASP A 135 -6.45 2.15 14.03
C ASP A 135 -6.51 1.12 15.17
N ARG A 136 -7.30 0.06 14.98
CA ARG A 136 -7.49 -1.01 15.97
C ARG A 136 -7.10 -2.34 15.36
N ARG A 137 -6.30 -3.12 16.08
CA ARG A 137 -5.92 -4.50 15.75
C ARG A 137 -5.88 -5.31 17.03
N TRP A 138 -6.00 -6.64 16.90
CA TRP A 138 -5.85 -7.54 18.03
C TRP A 138 -4.51 -7.32 18.77
N PRO A 139 -4.46 -7.40 20.12
CA PRO A 139 -5.59 -7.62 21.04
C PRO A 139 -6.41 -6.36 21.32
N MET A 140 -7.71 -6.53 21.53
CA MET A 140 -8.66 -5.46 21.88
C MET A 140 -9.53 -5.85 23.07
N SER A 141 -10.02 -4.87 23.83
CA SER A 141 -11.02 -5.10 24.88
C SER A 141 -12.35 -5.61 24.29
N ASN A 142 -13.09 -6.42 25.05
CA ASN A 142 -14.39 -6.95 24.63
C ASN A 142 -15.38 -5.86 24.17
N ASP A 143 -15.47 -4.72 24.87
CA ASP A 143 -16.34 -3.59 24.46
C ASP A 143 -16.02 -3.06 23.05
N VAL A 144 -14.73 -3.01 22.69
CA VAL A 144 -14.29 -2.58 21.35
C VAL A 144 -14.63 -3.65 20.31
N LEU A 145 -14.41 -4.93 20.64
CA LEU A 145 -14.77 -6.04 19.74
C LEU A 145 -16.28 -6.04 19.45
N GLU A 146 -17.12 -5.90 20.48
CA GLU A 146 -18.57 -5.83 20.35
C GLU A 146 -19.02 -4.65 19.47
N LYS A 147 -18.45 -3.46 19.68
CA LYS A 147 -18.72 -2.27 18.85
C LYS A 147 -18.33 -2.46 17.40
N LEU A 148 -17.15 -3.03 17.14
CA LEU A 148 -16.68 -3.30 15.76
C LEU A 148 -17.54 -4.35 15.07
N MET A 149 -17.93 -5.42 15.78
CA MET A 149 -18.83 -6.44 15.24
C MET A 149 -20.23 -5.88 14.97
N ALA A 150 -20.76 -5.04 15.87
CA ALA A 150 -22.03 -4.34 15.64
C ALA A 150 -21.96 -3.43 14.40
N LYS A 151 -20.85 -2.68 14.25
CA LYS A 151 -20.63 -1.85 13.06
C LYS A 151 -20.51 -2.69 11.78
N ALA A 152 -19.79 -3.81 11.84
CA ALA A 152 -19.68 -4.73 10.71
C ALA A 152 -21.06 -5.30 10.30
N LYS A 153 -21.92 -5.66 11.25
CA LYS A 153 -23.29 -6.12 10.99
C LYS A 153 -24.17 -5.04 10.37
N GLU A 154 -24.07 -3.80 10.87
CA GLU A 154 -24.76 -2.64 10.29
C GLU A 154 -24.36 -2.43 8.82
N LEU A 155 -23.06 -2.49 8.51
CA LEU A 155 -22.57 -2.33 7.14
C LEU A 155 -22.98 -3.53 6.26
N ALA A 156 -22.91 -4.75 6.81
CA ALA A 156 -23.28 -5.99 6.12
C ALA A 156 -24.76 -6.04 5.72
N SER A 157 -25.65 -5.32 6.42
CA SER A 157 -27.08 -5.25 6.05
C SER A 157 -27.34 -4.57 4.70
N SER A 158 -26.33 -3.91 4.12
CA SER A 158 -26.37 -3.36 2.76
C SER A 158 -26.22 -4.44 1.67
N PHE A 159 -25.94 -5.68 2.04
CA PHE A 159 -25.73 -6.81 1.14
C PHE A 159 -26.68 -7.96 1.47
N ASP A 160 -26.65 -9.03 0.68
CA ASP A 160 -27.42 -10.23 0.97
C ASP A 160 -26.93 -10.96 2.24
N GLY A 161 -27.69 -11.97 2.68
CA GLY A 161 -27.41 -12.72 3.90
C GLY A 161 -26.02 -13.37 3.97
N THR A 162 -25.36 -13.60 2.83
CA THR A 162 -24.01 -14.19 2.78
C THR A 162 -22.98 -13.36 3.52
N VAL A 163 -23.10 -12.02 3.46
CA VAL A 163 -22.14 -11.12 4.11
C VAL A 163 -22.34 -11.12 5.62
N ASN A 164 -23.59 -11.22 6.08
CA ASN A 164 -23.89 -11.37 7.51
C ASN A 164 -23.35 -12.69 8.06
N GLU A 165 -23.49 -13.78 7.31
CA GLU A 165 -22.90 -15.08 7.65
C GLU A 165 -21.37 -15.01 7.81
N LEU A 166 -20.69 -14.33 6.88
CA LEU A 166 -19.24 -14.10 6.99
C LEU A 166 -18.89 -13.34 8.27
N VAL A 167 -19.59 -12.24 8.55
CA VAL A 167 -19.36 -11.45 9.76
C VAL A 167 -19.61 -12.29 11.02
N ASP A 168 -20.68 -13.10 11.08
CA ASP A 168 -20.98 -13.97 12.22
C ASP A 168 -19.93 -15.07 12.46
N LYS A 169 -19.26 -15.55 11.41
CA LYS A 169 -18.20 -16.56 11.48
C LYS A 169 -16.80 -15.98 11.68
N THR A 170 -16.69 -14.69 12.00
CA THR A 170 -15.39 -14.01 12.15
C THR A 170 -14.57 -14.58 13.29
N ASN A 171 -13.31 -14.92 13.01
CA ASN A 171 -12.30 -15.11 14.04
C ASN A 171 -11.93 -13.74 14.63
N LEU A 172 -12.36 -13.47 15.86
CA LEU A 172 -12.17 -12.17 16.52
C LEU A 172 -10.70 -11.75 16.67
N ALA A 173 -9.75 -12.68 16.66
CA ALA A 173 -8.32 -12.36 16.68
C ALA A 173 -7.81 -11.71 15.38
N THR A 174 -8.62 -11.76 14.31
CA THR A 174 -8.31 -11.15 13.01
C THR A 174 -9.05 -9.83 12.79
N LEU A 175 -10.00 -9.48 13.66
CA LEU A 175 -10.81 -8.28 13.53
C LEU A 175 -9.92 -7.03 13.62
N MET A 176 -10.14 -6.09 12.71
CA MET A 176 -9.42 -4.83 12.67
C MET A 176 -10.29 -3.69 12.18
N GLN A 177 -9.88 -2.47 12.56
CA GLN A 177 -10.42 -1.22 12.04
C GLN A 177 -9.25 -0.33 11.60
N LEU A 178 -9.38 0.32 10.46
CA LEU A 178 -8.37 1.23 9.95
C LEU A 178 -8.99 2.33 9.08
N SER A 179 -8.33 3.48 9.04
CA SER A 179 -8.60 4.50 8.02
C SER A 179 -7.82 4.24 6.74
N ALA A 180 -8.43 4.48 5.60
CA ALA A 180 -7.75 4.49 4.31
C ALA A 180 -6.84 5.73 4.25
N MET A 181 -5.53 5.48 4.26
CA MET A 181 -4.50 6.51 4.28
C MET A 181 -3.60 6.38 3.05
N ASP A 182 -3.22 7.50 2.43
CA ASP A 182 -2.25 7.50 1.31
C ASP A 182 -1.31 8.71 1.38
N ARG A 183 -0.31 8.76 0.49
CA ARG A 183 0.59 9.90 0.34
C ARG A 183 1.18 9.92 -1.07
N PRO A 184 1.28 11.10 -1.72
CA PRO A 184 1.97 11.19 -3.00
C PRO A 184 3.47 10.87 -2.87
N ALA A 185 4.01 10.20 -3.90
CA ALA A 185 5.45 10.04 -4.07
C ALA A 185 6.17 11.40 -4.14
N PHE A 186 7.43 11.43 -3.72
CA PHE A 186 8.30 12.59 -3.89
C PHE A 186 9.61 12.19 -4.58
N ALA A 187 10.13 13.12 -5.39
CA ALA A 187 11.43 12.96 -6.04
C ALA A 187 12.56 13.09 -5.01
N HIS A 188 13.58 12.27 -5.17
CA HIS A 188 14.80 12.32 -4.39
C HIS A 188 15.73 13.40 -4.91
N HIS A 189 16.41 14.07 -3.99
CA HIS A 189 17.36 15.12 -4.31
C HIS A 189 18.66 14.85 -3.55
N VAL A 190 19.60 14.13 -4.17
CA VAL A 190 20.88 13.71 -3.53
C VAL A 190 21.64 14.87 -2.89
N GLN A 191 21.58 16.08 -3.46
CA GLN A 191 22.20 17.28 -2.88
C GLN A 191 21.62 17.67 -1.51
N ARG A 192 20.32 17.44 -1.30
CA ARG A 192 19.61 17.69 -0.04
C ARG A 192 19.64 16.47 0.87
N ASP A 193 19.44 15.29 0.30
CA ASP A 193 19.18 14.04 1.00
C ASP A 193 20.47 13.28 1.36
N GLY A 194 21.60 13.63 0.74
CA GLY A 194 22.82 12.82 0.78
C GLY A 194 22.60 11.47 0.12
N ASN A 195 23.30 10.43 0.58
CA ASN A 195 23.17 9.08 0.05
C ASN A 195 21.98 8.32 0.68
N VAL A 196 20.81 8.96 0.72
CA VAL A 196 19.55 8.39 1.22
C VAL A 196 18.54 8.25 0.09
N VAL A 197 17.86 7.10 0.01
CA VAL A 197 16.74 6.86 -0.90
C VAL A 197 15.58 6.24 -0.13
N TRP A 198 14.34 6.65 -0.43
CA TRP A 198 13.12 6.12 0.18
C TRP A 198 12.38 5.22 -0.81
N LEU A 199 12.02 4.02 -0.38
CA LEU A 199 11.32 3.02 -1.20
C LEU A 199 9.99 2.61 -0.53
N GLY A 200 9.05 2.09 -1.31
CA GLY A 200 7.75 1.63 -0.83
C GLY A 200 6.98 2.72 -0.09
N ASP A 201 6.25 2.32 0.95
CA ASP A 201 5.40 3.23 1.72
C ASP A 201 6.15 4.40 2.37
N ALA A 202 7.47 4.27 2.58
CA ALA A 202 8.30 5.36 3.09
C ALA A 202 8.38 6.53 2.10
N ASN A 203 8.28 6.27 0.80
CA ASN A 203 8.14 7.28 -0.25
C ASN A 203 6.66 7.55 -0.59
N HIS A 204 5.91 6.50 -0.96
CA HIS A 204 4.63 6.62 -1.65
C HIS A 204 3.53 5.69 -1.10
N ALA A 205 3.19 5.85 0.17
CA ALA A 205 2.11 5.08 0.78
C ALA A 205 0.79 5.11 -0.02
N VAL A 206 0.24 3.94 -0.29
CA VAL A 206 -1.06 3.77 -0.95
C VAL A 206 -2.08 3.16 0.00
N SER A 207 -3.34 3.56 -0.12
CA SER A 207 -4.39 2.98 0.72
C SER A 207 -4.67 1.52 0.35
N PRO A 208 -5.29 0.72 1.24
CA PRO A 208 -5.56 -0.69 0.99
C PRO A 208 -6.37 -0.98 -0.28
N PHE A 209 -7.12 0.01 -0.78
CA PHE A 209 -7.90 -0.08 -2.03
C PHE A 209 -7.04 -0.20 -3.29
N ALA A 210 -5.73 0.08 -3.22
CA ALA A 210 -4.82 -0.16 -4.32
C ALA A 210 -4.64 -1.67 -4.59
N GLY A 211 -4.76 -2.51 -3.55
CA GLY A 211 -4.61 -3.96 -3.64
C GLY A 211 -3.20 -4.47 -4.00
N ASN A 212 -2.23 -3.57 -4.21
CA ASN A 212 -0.91 -3.91 -4.74
C ASN A 212 0.25 -3.11 -4.11
N GLY A 213 0.05 -2.46 -2.96
CA GLY A 213 1.10 -1.64 -2.32
C GLY A 213 2.39 -2.41 -2.00
N ALA A 214 2.27 -3.67 -1.56
CA ALA A 214 3.43 -4.54 -1.35
C ALA A 214 4.17 -4.86 -2.67
N ASN A 215 3.44 -5.16 -3.75
CA ASN A 215 4.02 -5.39 -5.07
C ASN A 215 4.72 -4.14 -5.60
N LEU A 216 4.16 -2.96 -5.33
CA LEU A 216 4.79 -1.69 -5.68
C LEU A 216 6.13 -1.52 -4.95
N ALA A 217 6.18 -1.79 -3.64
CA ALA A 217 7.43 -1.74 -2.87
C ALA A 217 8.47 -2.78 -3.33
N LEU A 218 8.02 -3.97 -3.76
CA LEU A 218 8.92 -4.99 -4.35
C LEU A 218 9.51 -4.52 -5.66
N ASN A 219 8.70 -3.92 -6.54
CA ASN A 219 9.19 -3.32 -7.78
C ASN A 219 10.21 -2.22 -7.49
N ASP A 220 10.00 -1.40 -6.45
CA ASP A 220 10.98 -0.37 -6.11
C ASP A 220 12.33 -0.95 -5.69
N GLY A 221 12.31 -2.02 -4.89
CA GLY A 221 13.53 -2.72 -4.48
C GLY A 221 14.28 -3.29 -5.69
N TRP A 222 13.54 -3.87 -6.64
CA TRP A 222 14.10 -4.37 -7.89
C TRP A 222 14.71 -3.25 -8.73
N ASP A 223 13.91 -2.23 -9.06
CA ASP A 223 14.30 -1.14 -9.96
C ASP A 223 15.50 -0.36 -9.39
N PHE A 224 15.52 -0.12 -8.08
CA PHE A 224 16.64 0.58 -7.45
C PHE A 224 17.91 -0.26 -7.44
N ALA A 225 17.80 -1.57 -7.19
CA ALA A 225 18.96 -2.48 -7.27
C ALA A 225 19.52 -2.55 -8.70
N GLU A 226 18.65 -2.64 -9.70
CA GLU A 226 19.03 -2.63 -11.11
C GLU A 226 19.69 -1.29 -11.50
N ALA A 227 19.12 -0.16 -11.05
CA ALA A 227 19.69 1.17 -11.29
C ALA A 227 21.09 1.32 -10.69
N LEU A 228 21.33 0.77 -9.49
CA LEU A 228 22.65 0.75 -8.86
C LEU A 228 23.69 -0.04 -9.65
N LEU A 229 23.29 -1.14 -10.29
CA LEU A 229 24.19 -2.01 -11.05
C LEU A 229 24.48 -1.50 -12.47
N THR A 230 23.51 -0.83 -13.09
CA THR A 230 23.56 -0.47 -14.51
C THR A 230 23.99 0.97 -14.76
N THR A 231 23.90 1.85 -13.76
CA THR A 231 24.20 3.27 -13.95
C THR A 231 25.67 3.58 -13.73
N SER A 232 26.33 4.15 -14.74
CA SER A 232 27.75 4.54 -14.68
C SER A 232 28.01 5.87 -13.94
N THR A 233 26.96 6.64 -13.62
CA THR A 233 27.05 7.95 -12.96
C THR A 233 26.91 7.90 -11.44
N GLY A 234 27.09 6.70 -10.84
CA GLY A 234 27.09 6.50 -9.39
C GLY A 234 25.70 6.63 -8.75
N PHE A 235 25.67 6.88 -7.44
CA PHE A 235 24.43 6.90 -6.64
C PHE A 235 23.39 7.91 -7.16
N GLU A 236 23.83 9.13 -7.52
CA GLU A 236 22.93 10.15 -8.06
C GLU A 236 22.28 9.70 -9.38
N GLY A 237 23.05 9.04 -10.24
CA GLY A 237 22.53 8.42 -11.45
C GLY A 237 21.48 7.37 -11.18
N ALA A 238 21.79 6.43 -10.27
CA ALA A 238 20.88 5.36 -9.90
C ALA A 238 19.56 5.90 -9.34
N VAL A 239 19.63 6.92 -8.47
CA VAL A 239 18.44 7.59 -7.91
C VAL A 239 17.60 8.26 -9.00
N LYS A 240 18.23 8.97 -9.95
CA LYS A 240 17.50 9.58 -11.07
C LYS A 240 16.83 8.55 -11.97
N SER A 241 17.51 7.43 -12.25
CA SER A 241 16.95 6.34 -13.06
C SER A 241 15.77 5.69 -12.36
N TYR A 242 15.90 5.40 -11.06
CA TYR A 242 14.82 4.86 -10.24
C TYR A 242 13.61 5.79 -10.19
N ASP A 243 13.79 7.08 -9.88
CA ASP A 243 12.68 8.03 -9.77
C ASP A 243 11.90 8.21 -11.06
N LYS A 244 12.60 8.16 -12.21
CA LYS A 244 12.00 8.26 -13.53
C LYS A 244 10.89 7.23 -13.74
N ASP A 245 11.09 6.01 -13.24
CA ASP A 245 10.17 4.89 -13.44
C ASP A 245 9.22 4.68 -12.25
N ALA A 246 9.72 4.82 -11.02
CA ALA A 246 8.95 4.58 -9.80
C ALA A 246 7.91 5.68 -9.53
N MET A 247 8.22 6.96 -9.77
CA MET A 247 7.31 8.06 -9.44
C MET A 247 6.00 8.02 -10.24
N PRO A 248 6.00 7.88 -11.59
CA PRO A 248 4.76 7.80 -12.36
C PRO A 248 3.91 6.59 -11.96
N ARG A 249 4.56 5.44 -11.73
CA ARG A 249 3.91 4.20 -11.30
C ARG A 249 3.21 4.37 -9.95
N ALA A 250 3.88 4.97 -8.98
CA ALA A 250 3.32 5.24 -7.66
C ALA A 250 2.14 6.23 -7.72
N GLN A 251 2.28 7.32 -8.50
CA GLN A 251 1.21 8.29 -8.70
C GLN A 251 -0.02 7.68 -9.37
N GLN A 252 0.17 6.84 -10.38
CA GLN A 252 -0.92 6.12 -11.05
C GLN A 252 -1.62 5.16 -10.10
N THR A 253 -0.86 4.43 -9.29
CA THR A 253 -1.41 3.50 -8.29
C THR A 253 -2.26 4.24 -7.24
N ARG A 254 -1.78 5.38 -6.73
CA ARG A 254 -2.56 6.21 -5.80
C ARG A 254 -3.84 6.76 -6.44
N LYS A 255 -3.77 7.24 -7.69
CA LYS A 255 -4.96 7.72 -8.44
C LYS A 255 -5.97 6.59 -8.62
N MET A 256 -5.51 5.40 -9.00
CA MET A 256 -6.35 4.22 -9.14
C MET A 256 -7.01 3.86 -7.80
N SER A 257 -6.26 3.85 -6.71
CA SER A 257 -6.78 3.56 -5.38
C SER A 257 -7.92 4.51 -4.98
N ARG A 258 -7.74 5.83 -5.21
CA ARG A 258 -8.79 6.82 -4.95
C ARG A 258 -10.01 6.65 -5.86
N TRP A 259 -9.80 6.25 -7.11
CA TRP A 259 -10.91 5.90 -8.01
C TRP A 259 -11.64 4.63 -7.56
N VAL A 260 -10.94 3.62 -7.05
CA VAL A 260 -11.56 2.41 -6.49
C VAL A 260 -12.41 2.75 -5.27
N ILE A 261 -11.93 3.63 -4.38
CA ILE A 261 -12.74 4.17 -3.27
C ILE A 261 -14.02 4.81 -3.82
N ASP A 262 -13.87 5.68 -4.81
CA ASP A 262 -14.98 6.42 -5.41
C ASP A 262 -16.03 5.50 -6.07
N PHE A 263 -15.57 4.42 -6.69
CA PHE A 263 -16.38 3.39 -7.34
C PHE A 263 -17.06 2.45 -6.33
N ALA A 264 -16.32 1.96 -5.33
CA ALA A 264 -16.80 1.02 -4.31
C ALA A 264 -17.99 1.54 -3.50
N HIS A 265 -18.04 2.87 -3.31
CA HIS A 265 -19.05 3.55 -2.51
C HIS A 265 -20.03 4.35 -3.38
N ALA A 266 -20.09 4.11 -4.69
CA ALA A 266 -20.98 4.84 -5.58
C ALA A 266 -22.46 4.58 -5.28
N THR A 267 -23.26 5.64 -5.27
CA THR A 267 -24.72 5.60 -5.06
C THR A 267 -25.47 6.36 -6.16
N GLY A 268 -26.78 6.14 -6.25
CA GLY A 268 -27.68 6.92 -7.13
C GLY A 268 -27.23 6.98 -8.59
N TRP A 269 -27.23 8.20 -9.17
CA TRP A 269 -26.91 8.43 -10.57
C TRP A 269 -25.46 8.03 -10.92
N LYS A 270 -24.53 8.16 -9.97
CA LYS A 270 -23.12 7.82 -10.19
C LYS A 270 -22.94 6.32 -10.35
N LEU A 271 -23.63 5.53 -9.52
CA LEU A 271 -23.69 4.08 -9.69
C LEU A 271 -24.27 3.72 -11.06
N TRP A 272 -25.34 4.40 -11.48
CA TRP A 272 -25.95 4.17 -12.79
C TRP A 272 -24.95 4.41 -13.93
N VAL A 273 -24.15 5.48 -13.87
CA VAL A 273 -23.09 5.75 -14.86
C VAL A 273 -22.08 4.61 -14.90
N TYR A 274 -21.59 4.15 -13.75
CA TYR A 274 -20.65 3.02 -13.69
C TYR A 274 -21.24 1.73 -14.26
N LEU A 275 -22.47 1.38 -13.90
CA LEU A 275 -23.16 0.20 -14.42
C LEU A 275 -23.40 0.31 -15.93
N PHE A 276 -23.73 1.49 -16.43
CA PHE A 276 -23.85 1.75 -17.86
C PHE A 276 -22.52 1.52 -18.59
N LEU A 277 -21.43 2.08 -18.08
CA LEU A 277 -20.08 1.90 -18.66
C LEU A 277 -19.67 0.42 -18.67
N LEU A 278 -19.90 -0.32 -17.58
CA LEU A 278 -19.63 -1.77 -17.51
C LEU A 278 -20.45 -2.55 -18.54
N ARG A 279 -21.73 -2.22 -18.73
CA ARG A 279 -22.58 -2.84 -19.75
C ARG A 279 -22.09 -2.55 -21.18
N VAL A 280 -21.70 -1.31 -21.46
CA VAL A 280 -21.13 -0.94 -22.76
C VAL A 280 -19.83 -1.69 -23.02
N MET A 281 -18.91 -1.73 -22.05
CA MET A 281 -17.68 -2.51 -22.17
C MET A 281 -17.97 -3.98 -22.40
N SER A 282 -18.82 -4.61 -21.59
CA SER A 282 -19.22 -6.00 -21.77
C SER A 282 -19.79 -6.25 -23.16
N TRP A 283 -20.61 -5.35 -23.69
CA TRP A 283 -21.19 -5.49 -25.02
C TRP A 283 -20.14 -5.37 -26.13
N VAL A 284 -19.17 -4.44 -26.01
CA VAL A 284 -18.06 -4.28 -26.96
C VAL A 284 -17.16 -5.52 -26.95
N PHE A 285 -16.74 -5.99 -25.77
CA PHE A 285 -15.86 -7.16 -25.63
C PHE A 285 -16.54 -8.47 -26.08
N LEU A 286 -17.82 -8.66 -25.74
CA LEU A 286 -18.58 -9.85 -26.19
C LEU A 286 -18.86 -9.84 -27.70
N ARG A 287 -18.98 -8.66 -28.33
CA ARG A 287 -19.06 -8.54 -29.81
C ARG A 287 -17.70 -8.77 -30.49
N GLY A 288 -16.60 -8.38 -29.86
CA GLY A 288 -15.24 -8.67 -30.33
C GLY A 288 -14.99 -10.17 -30.43
N ASN A 289 -15.34 -10.93 -29.39
CA ASN A 289 -15.16 -12.39 -29.38
C ASN A 289 -16.10 -13.14 -30.35
N ARG A 290 -17.34 -12.68 -30.56
CA ARG A 290 -18.25 -13.30 -31.56
C ARG A 290 -17.76 -13.17 -33.00
N LYS A 291 -17.03 -12.08 -33.34
CA LYS A 291 -16.45 -11.92 -34.68
C LYS A 291 -15.24 -12.82 -34.93
N VAL A 292 -14.47 -13.13 -33.90
CA VAL A 292 -13.31 -14.04 -34.00
C VAL A 292 -13.78 -15.50 -34.15
N GLN A 293 -14.86 -15.90 -33.47
CA GLN A 293 -15.46 -17.24 -33.63
C GLN A 293 -16.08 -17.47 -35.02
N THR A 294 -16.81 -16.48 -35.55
CA THR A 294 -17.46 -16.60 -36.87
C THR A 294 -16.49 -16.52 -38.06
N GLN A 295 -15.27 -15.99 -37.89
CA GLN A 295 -14.22 -16.08 -38.92
C GLN A 295 -13.50 -17.43 -38.91
N LYS A 296 -13.40 -18.09 -37.74
CA LYS A 296 -12.79 -19.41 -37.62
C LYS A 296 -13.69 -20.51 -38.22
N GLU A 297 -15.00 -20.40 -38.05
CA GLU A 297 -16.01 -21.33 -38.62
C GLU A 297 -16.27 -21.15 -40.12
N ARG A 298 -15.70 -20.12 -40.77
CA ARG A 298 -15.78 -19.92 -42.23
C ARG A 298 -14.49 -20.29 -42.97
N ALA A 299 -13.46 -20.70 -42.24
CA ALA A 299 -12.16 -21.09 -42.79
C ALA A 299 -11.91 -22.61 -42.72
N ASP A 300 -12.84 -23.36 -42.12
CA ASP A 300 -12.92 -24.84 -42.10
C ASP A 300 -14.11 -25.29 -42.97
#